data_AF-A0A4R6P2G7-F1
#
_entry.id   AF-A0A4R6P2G7-F1
#
_cell.length_a   1.000
_cell.length_b   1.000
_cell.length_c   1.000
_cell.angle_alpha   90.00
_cell.angle_beta   90.00
_cell.angle_gamma   90.00
#
_symmetry.space_group_name_H-M   'P 1'
#
loop_
_entity.id
_entity.type
_entity.pdbx_description
1 polymer ?
#
loop_
_entity_poly.entity_id
_entity_poly.type
_entity_poly.pdbx_seq_one_letter_code
_entity_poly.pdbx_strand_id
1 'polypeptide(L)' 'MPDPNNPGQFGNRNDTQEQAARGGHASSGSFGDRNSADPREAGRKGAQAQPTEAKREGGQHSHGGR' A
#
# COMPACT_ATOMS: atom_id res chain seq x y z
N MET A 1 -5.31 6.15 20.08
CA MET A 1 -6.20 5.22 19.36
C MET A 1 -7.35 6.01 18.76
N PRO A 2 -7.91 5.60 17.61
CA PRO A 2 -9.12 6.23 17.08
C PRO A 2 -10.26 6.14 18.11
N ASP A 3 -11.04 7.22 18.24
CA ASP A 3 -12.22 7.32 19.11
C ASP A 3 -13.35 6.40 18.60
N PRO A 4 -13.79 5.37 19.35
CA PRO A 4 -14.86 4.45 18.96
C PRO A 4 -16.25 5.09 18.84
N ASN A 5 -16.46 6.27 19.44
CA ASN A 5 -17.77 6.94 19.46
C ASN A 5 -17.88 8.08 18.45
N ASN A 6 -16.82 8.37 17.70
CA ASN A 6 -16.85 9.43 16.69
C ASN A 6 -17.58 8.93 15.42
N PRO A 7 -18.76 9.46 15.08
CA PRO A 7 -19.53 9.00 13.92
C PRO A 7 -18.88 9.34 12.58
N GLY A 8 -17.93 10.28 12.54
CA GLY A 8 -17.16 10.62 11.35
C GLY A 8 -16.00 9.66 11.06
N GLN A 9 -15.63 8.80 12.01
CA GLN A 9 -14.58 7.81 11.80
C GLN A 9 -15.06 6.69 10.90
N PHE A 10 -14.24 6.33 9.90
CA PHE A 10 -14.55 5.23 8.98
C PHE A 10 -14.89 3.94 9.73
N GLY A 11 -14.16 3.58 10.78
CA GLY A 11 -14.38 2.34 11.53
C GLY A 11 -15.71 2.24 12.28
N ASN A 12 -16.39 3.36 12.54
CA ASN A 12 -17.54 3.43 13.44
C ASN A 12 -18.89 3.52 12.69
N ARG A 13 -18.88 3.48 11.36
CA ARG A 13 -20.10 3.57 10.55
C ARG A 13 -20.68 2.18 10.32
N ASN A 14 -22.00 2.11 10.15
CA ASN A 14 -22.68 0.83 9.90
C ASN A 14 -22.36 0.25 8.51
N ASP A 15 -21.95 1.10 7.56
CA ASP A 15 -21.66 0.74 6.17
C ASP A 15 -20.19 0.33 5.94
N THR A 16 -19.34 0.48 6.96
CA THR A 16 -17.89 0.26 6.90
C THR A 16 -17.51 -1.13 6.44
N GLN A 17 -18.15 -2.16 6.99
CA GLN A 17 -17.84 -3.54 6.66
C GLN A 17 -18.20 -3.86 5.21
N GLU A 18 -19.38 -3.41 4.76
CA GLU A 18 -19.84 -3.60 3.39
C GLU A 18 -18.95 -2.83 2.40
N GLN A 19 -18.58 -1.58 2.72
CA GLN A 19 -17.70 -0.78 1.88
C GLN A 19 -16.29 -1.38 1.78
N ALA A 20 -15.71 -1.84 2.90
CA ALA A 20 -14.42 -2.52 2.91
C ALA A 20 -14.45 -3.82 2.10
N ALA A 21 -15.52 -4.62 2.27
CA ALA A 21 -15.71 -5.85 1.50
C ALA A 21 -15.85 -5.57 0.00
N ARG A 22 -16.64 -4.58 -0.41
CA ARG A 22 -16.76 -4.17 -1.82
C ARG A 22 -15.42 -3.73 -2.40
N GLY A 23 -14.62 -2.95 -1.68
CA GLY A 23 -13.28 -2.56 -2.13
C GLY A 23 -12.33 -3.74 -2.27
N GLY A 24 -12.41 -4.71 -1.36
CA GLY A 24 -11.66 -5.97 -1.43
C GLY A 24 -12.08 -6.85 -2.61
N HIS A 25 -13.39 -7.02 -2.84
CA HIS A 25 -13.93 -7.82 -3.95
C HIS A 25 -13.73 -7.15 -5.32
N ALA A 26 -13.80 -5.82 -5.39
CA ALA A 26 -13.53 -5.06 -6.61
C ALA A 26 -12.04 -5.09 -6.99
N SER A 27 -11.16 -5.39 -6.04
CA SER A 27 -9.75 -5.66 -6.35
C SER A 27 -9.64 -7.03 -7.02
N SER A 28 -9.44 -7.02 -8.33
CA SER A 28 -9.37 -8.22 -9.19
C SER A 28 -8.10 -9.06 -9.01
N GLY A 29 -7.25 -8.72 -8.05
CA GLY A 29 -6.00 -9.41 -7.81
C GLY A 29 -5.52 -9.28 -6.37
N SER A 30 -5.09 -10.40 -5.79
CA SER A 30 -4.23 -10.40 -4.62
C SER A 30 -2.80 -10.06 -5.07
N PHE A 31 -2.00 -9.39 -4.24
CA PHE A 31 -0.61 -9.11 -4.58
C PHE A 31 0.12 -10.40 -4.99
N GLY A 32 0.56 -10.48 -6.25
CA GLY A 32 1.23 -11.66 -6.82
C GLY A 32 0.35 -12.65 -7.60
N ASP A 33 -0.96 -12.44 -7.73
CA ASP A 33 -1.81 -13.21 -8.63
C ASP A 33 -1.50 -12.94 -10.12
N ARG A 34 -1.91 -13.85 -11.02
CA ARG A 34 -1.66 -13.71 -12.47
C ARG A 34 -2.23 -12.43 -13.11
N ASN A 35 -3.28 -11.85 -12.51
CA ASN A 35 -3.88 -10.58 -12.95
C ASN A 35 -3.34 -9.36 -12.18
N SER A 36 -2.50 -9.58 -11.17
CA SER A 36 -1.83 -8.51 -10.44
C SER A 36 -0.54 -8.11 -11.15
N ALA A 37 -0.15 -6.85 -11.00
CA ALA A 37 1.16 -6.41 -11.47
C ALA A 37 2.25 -7.28 -10.83
N ASP A 38 3.20 -7.78 -11.63
CA ASP A 38 4.35 -8.52 -11.09
C ASP A 38 5.08 -7.59 -10.11
N PRO A 39 5.14 -7.93 -8.82
CA PRO A 39 5.76 -7.07 -7.81
C PRO A 39 7.24 -6.80 -8.12
N ARG A 40 7.93 -7.71 -8.83
CA ARG A 40 9.32 -7.52 -9.27
C ARG A 40 9.42 -6.45 -10.36
N GLU A 41 8.54 -6.50 -11.36
CA GLU A 41 8.50 -5.49 -12.41
C GLU A 41 8.04 -4.13 -11.88
N ALA A 42 7.01 -4.11 -11.03
CA ALA A 42 6.51 -2.90 -10.38
C ALA A 42 7.60 -2.26 -9.50
N GLY A 43 8.32 -3.07 -8.71
CA GLY A 43 9.46 -2.61 -7.92
C GLY A 43 10.59 -2.05 -8.78
N ARG A 44 10.92 -2.71 -9.90
CA ARG A 44 11.94 -2.22 -10.84
C ARG A 44 11.54 -0.88 -11.48
N LYS A 45 10.30 -0.76 -11.96
CA LYS A 45 9.77 0.50 -12.54
C LYS A 45 9.74 1.60 -11.50
N GLY A 46 9.29 1.30 -10.28
CA GLY A 46 9.30 2.23 -9.15
C GLY A 46 10.70 2.75 -8.86
N ALA A 47 11.68 1.85 -8.77
CA ALA A 47 13.09 2.22 -8.58
C ALA A 47 13.62 3.05 -9.76
N GLN A 48 13.30 2.72 -11.01
CA GLN A 48 13.72 3.51 -12.17
C GLN A 48 13.15 4.93 -12.16
N ALA A 49 11.87 5.08 -11.80
CA ALA A 49 11.17 6.36 -11.72
C ALA A 49 11.64 7.25 -10.55
N GLN A 50 12.33 6.70 -9.55
CA GLN A 50 12.88 7.51 -8.45
C GLN A 50 13.93 8.50 -8.96
N PRO A 51 13.85 9.79 -8.58
CA PRO A 51 14.91 10.76 -8.79
C PRO A 51 16.24 10.26 -8.21
N THR A 52 17.34 10.61 -8.87
CA THR A 52 18.69 10.19 -8.46
C THR A 52 19.03 10.63 -7.03
N GLU A 53 18.52 11.79 -6.61
CA GLU A 53 18.70 12.33 -5.26
C GLU A 53 17.96 11.51 -4.20
N ALA A 54 16.70 11.14 -4.46
CA ALA A 54 15.91 10.26 -3.59
C ALA A 54 16.52 8.86 -3.45
N LYS A 55 17.11 8.31 -4.53
CA LYS A 55 17.87 7.05 -4.49
C LYS A 55 19.10 7.15 -3.59
N ARG A 56 19.81 8.28 -3.64
CA ARG A 56 21.02 8.52 -2.86
C ARG A 56 20.69 8.62 -1.38
N GLU A 57 19.65 9.35 -1.02
CA GLU A 57 19.19 9.52 0.37
C GLU A 57 18.68 8.19 0.95
N GLY A 58 17.83 7.45 0.23
CA GLY A 58 17.38 6.12 0.66
C GLY A 58 18.52 5.10 0.80
N GLY A 59 19.53 5.18 -0.07
CA GLY A 59 20.74 4.35 -0.02
C GLY A 59 21.61 4.61 1.21
N GLN A 60 21.65 5.85 1.73
CA GLN A 60 22.43 6.18 2.92
C GLN A 60 21.97 5.40 4.16
N HIS A 61 20.67 5.08 4.26
CA HIS A 61 20.10 4.29 5.36
C HIS A 61 20.23 2.77 5.17
N SER A 62 20.64 2.30 4.00
CA SER A 62 20.67 0.87 3.65
C SER A 62 21.88 0.11 4.22
N HIS A 63 22.87 0.81 4.79
CA HIS A 63 24.16 0.24 5.22
C HIS A 63 24.16 -0.28 6.68
N GLY A 64 23.01 -0.34 7.35
CA GLY A 64 22.90 -0.66 8.78
C GLY A 64 22.67 -2.12 9.16
N GLY A 65 22.68 -3.05 8.20
CA GLY A 65 22.51 -4.48 8.47
C GLY A 65 23.85 -5.21 8.55
N ARG A 66 24.48 -5.24 9.73
CA ARG A 66 25.51 -6.22 10.08
C ARG A 66 24.99 -7.10 11.20
#